data_AF-X1P9W0-F1
#
_entry.id   AF-X1P9W0-F1
#
_cell.length_a   1.000
_cell.length_b   1.000
_cell.length_c   1.000
_cell.angle_alpha   90.00
_cell.angle_beta   90.00
_cell.angle_gamma   90.00
#
_symmetry.space_group_name_H-M   'P 1'
#
loop_
_entity.id
_entity.type
_entity.pdbx_description
1 polymer ?
#
loop_
_entity_poly.entity_id
_entity_poly.type
_entity_poly.pdbx_seq_one_letter_code
_entity_poly.pdbx_strand_id
1 'polypeptide(L)'
;MRPSRLTSKQIIPIFIHGAAYKSADELLRAIILGLEMDASKDRENLFEFLRRWPQEHQERLAILIDDLPESGADALEVGEFLRVLADIPNISILINGTFKQMERFLAKVPALADRIQTKIK
;
A
#
# COMPACT_ATOMS: atom_id res chain seq x y z
N MET A 1 1.59 -26.10 31.76
CA MET A 1 0.59 -25.34 30.98
C MET A 1 1.26 -24.08 30.45
N ARG A 2 1.51 -23.97 29.14
CA ARG A 2 1.92 -22.68 28.54
C ARG A 2 0.64 -21.93 28.18
N PRO A 3 0.50 -20.64 28.50
CA PRO A 3 -0.66 -19.88 28.06
C PRO A 3 -0.62 -19.82 26.53
N SER A 4 -1.71 -20.25 25.90
CA SER A 4 -1.99 -20.00 24.49
C SER A 4 -1.97 -18.48 24.29
N ARG A 5 -0.90 -17.96 23.68
CA ARG A 5 -0.90 -16.57 23.19
C ARG A 5 -2.01 -16.49 22.16
N LEU A 6 -3.12 -15.85 22.53
CA LEU A 6 -4.00 -15.23 21.57
C LEU A 6 -3.11 -14.26 20.80
N THR A 7 -2.64 -14.64 19.62
CA THR A 7 -1.92 -13.75 18.72
C THR A 7 -2.94 -12.69 18.31
N SER A 8 -2.99 -11.58 19.04
CA SER A 8 -3.63 -10.38 18.55
C SER A 8 -3.00 -10.09 17.19
N LYS A 9 -3.78 -10.20 16.12
CA LYS A 9 -3.36 -9.82 14.77
C LYS A 9 -3.19 -8.31 14.76
N GLN A 10 -2.08 -7.84 15.30
CA GLN A 10 -1.77 -6.42 15.39
C GLN A 10 -1.62 -5.88 13.97
N ILE A 11 -2.24 -4.73 13.74
CA ILE A 11 -2.23 -4.04 12.46
C ILE A 11 -1.44 -2.76 12.66
N ILE A 12 -0.48 -2.51 11.77
CA ILE A 12 0.27 -1.26 11.68
C ILE A 12 -0.35 -0.43 10.55
N PRO A 13 -1.11 0.63 10.85
CA PRO A 13 -1.68 1.49 9.83
C PRO A 13 -0.67 2.56 9.38
N ILE A 14 -0.63 2.83 8.09
CA ILE A 14 0.04 3.99 7.51
C ILE A 14 -0.98 4.78 6.72
N PHE A 15 -1.05 6.08 6.94
CA PHE A 15 -1.93 6.99 6.21
C PHE A 15 -1.12 7.80 5.21
N ILE A 16 -1.58 7.80 3.97
CA ILE A 16 -0.93 8.45 2.85
C ILE A 16 -1.94 9.32 2.14
N HIS A 17 -1.64 10.60 2.01
CA HIS A 17 -2.42 11.49 1.15
C HIS A 17 -1.92 11.36 -0.29
N GLY A 18 -2.52 10.46 -1.05
CA GLY A 18 -2.11 10.05 -2.39
C GLY A 18 -2.00 11.20 -3.38
N ALA A 19 -2.87 12.21 -3.28
CA ALA A 19 -2.84 13.40 -4.14
C ALA A 19 -1.52 14.19 -4.06
N ALA A 20 -0.74 14.04 -2.98
CA ALA A 20 0.54 14.73 -2.79
C ALA A 20 1.69 14.14 -3.63
N TYR A 21 1.54 12.92 -4.17
CA TYR A 21 2.64 12.17 -4.77
C TYR A 21 2.47 12.04 -6.29
N LYS A 22 3.58 12.12 -7.02
CA LYS A 22 3.62 12.17 -8.49
C LYS A 22 4.19 10.91 -9.14
N SER A 23 4.70 9.97 -8.35
CA SER A 23 5.29 8.72 -8.84
C SER A 23 5.17 7.60 -7.82
N ALA A 24 5.42 6.36 -8.29
CA ALA A 24 5.49 5.20 -7.41
C ALA A 24 6.68 5.29 -6.41
N ASP A 25 7.79 5.94 -6.79
CA ASP A 25 8.95 6.11 -5.89
C ASP A 25 8.62 7.05 -4.71
N GLU A 26 7.94 8.16 -4.99
CA GLU A 26 7.48 9.07 -3.95
C GLU A 26 6.50 8.38 -2.99
N LEU A 27 5.60 7.55 -3.53
CA LEU A 27 4.65 6.77 -2.74
C LEU A 27 5.36 5.72 -1.87
N LEU A 28 6.37 5.03 -2.41
CA LEU A 28 7.22 4.10 -1.65
C LEU A 28 7.91 4.81 -0.49
N ARG A 29 8.54 5.96 -0.75
CA ARG A 29 9.19 6.74 0.30
C ARG A 29 8.19 7.21 1.36
N ALA A 30 6.98 7.60 0.96
CA ALA A 30 5.92 7.97 1.90
C ALA A 30 5.52 6.81 2.82
N ILE A 31 5.41 5.59 2.29
CA ILE A 31 5.16 4.38 3.10
C ILE A 31 6.28 4.21 4.14
N ILE A 32 7.54 4.28 3.71
CA ILE A 32 8.70 4.09 4.59
C ILE A 32 8.77 5.18 5.67
N LEU A 33 8.53 6.44 5.31
CA LEU A 33 8.48 7.55 6.25
C LEU A 33 7.32 7.39 7.25
N GLY A 34 6.17 6.89 6.79
CA GLY A 34 5.02 6.60 7.64
C GLY A 34 5.25 5.46 8.63
N LEU A 35 6.27 4.62 8.39
CA LEU A 35 6.78 3.63 9.35
C LEU A 35 7.86 4.20 10.28
N GLU A 36 8.11 5.51 10.23
CA GLU A 36 9.17 6.19 10.98
C GLU A 36 10.58 5.65 10.64
N MET A 37 10.76 5.22 9.40
CA MET A 37 12.02 4.65 8.91
C MET A 37 12.77 5.60 7.95
N ASP A 38 14.07 5.34 7.81
CA ASP A 38 14.94 6.09 6.89
C ASP A 38 14.61 5.78 5.43
N ALA A 39 14.04 6.78 4.74
CA ALA A 39 13.70 6.73 3.33
C ALA A 39 14.79 7.34 2.42
N SER A 40 16.01 7.58 2.91
CA SER A 40 17.13 8.11 2.10
C SER A 40 17.80 7.06 1.20
N LYS A 41 17.52 5.77 1.43
CA LYS A 41 18.04 4.66 0.62
C LYS A 41 17.49 4.69 -0.81
N ASP A 42 18.13 3.95 -1.69
CA ASP A 42 17.65 3.73 -3.06
C ASP A 42 16.36 2.90 -3.07
N ARG A 43 15.64 3.00 -4.19
CA ARG A 43 14.33 2.37 -4.40
C ARG A 43 14.34 0.86 -4.16
N GLU A 44 15.40 0.16 -4.57
CA GLU A 44 15.48 -1.30 -4.46
C GLU A 44 15.54 -1.71 -2.99
N ASN A 45 16.38 -1.04 -2.20
CA ASN A 45 16.48 -1.28 -0.77
C ASN A 45 15.19 -0.95 -0.01
N LEU A 46 14.50 0.13 -0.38
CA LEU A 46 13.21 0.48 0.22
C LEU A 46 12.12 -0.55 -0.13
N PHE A 47 12.09 -1.02 -1.37
CA PHE A 47 11.13 -2.03 -1.79
C PHE A 47 11.43 -3.40 -1.16
N GLU A 48 12.71 -3.78 -1.07
CA GLU A 48 13.13 -5.04 -0.44
C GLU A 48 12.70 -5.12 1.02
N PHE A 49 12.74 -3.99 1.74
CA PHE A 49 12.20 -3.91 3.10
C PHE A 49 10.71 -4.32 3.15
N LEU A 50 9.86 -3.74 2.30
CA LEU A 50 8.44 -4.10 2.23
C LEU A 50 8.23 -5.55 1.78
N ARG A 51 9.03 -6.04 0.83
CA ARG A 51 8.98 -7.42 0.34
C ARG A 51 9.28 -8.44 1.44
N ARG A 52 10.14 -8.07 2.40
CA ARG A 52 10.55 -8.89 3.54
C ARG A 52 9.61 -8.77 4.74
N TRP A 53 8.58 -7.93 4.65
CA TRP A 53 7.61 -7.72 5.73
C TRP A 53 7.06 -9.01 6.34
N PRO A 54 6.54 -10.00 5.57
CA PRO A 54 5.97 -11.20 6.16
C PRO A 54 7.00 -12.13 6.83
N GLN A 55 8.29 -11.96 6.56
CA GLN A 55 9.37 -12.73 7.19
C GLN A 55 9.89 -12.06 8.47
N GLU A 56 9.84 -10.74 8.53
CA GLU A 56 10.44 -9.95 9.62
C GLU A 56 9.41 -9.45 10.64
N HIS A 57 8.13 -9.37 10.25
CA HIS A 57 7.05 -8.84 11.08
C HIS A 57 5.90 -9.85 11.20
N GLN A 58 5.37 -10.01 12.42
CA GLN A 58 4.16 -10.81 12.67
C GLN A 58 2.88 -10.00 12.44
N GLU A 59 3.01 -8.68 12.47
CA GLU A 59 1.96 -7.69 12.28
C GLU A 59 1.56 -7.59 10.80
N ARG A 60 0.29 -7.23 10.57
CA ARG A 60 -0.18 -6.86 9.25
C ARG A 60 0.08 -5.38 9.01
N LEU A 61 0.65 -5.04 7.86
CA LEU A 61 0.74 -3.68 7.40
C LEU A 61 -0.53 -3.28 6.64
N ALA A 62 -1.18 -2.20 7.05
CA ALA A 62 -2.33 -1.62 6.36
C ALA A 62 -1.98 -0.23 5.82
N ILE A 63 -1.91 -0.09 4.51
CA ILE A 63 -1.61 1.18 3.82
C ILE A 63 -2.93 1.80 3.40
N LEU A 64 -3.30 2.93 4.00
CA LEU A 64 -4.51 3.68 3.69
C LEU A 64 -4.11 4.89 2.84
N ILE A 65 -4.60 4.93 1.61
CA ILE A 65 -4.24 5.95 0.62
C ILE A 65 -5.48 6.76 0.28
N ASP A 66 -5.45 8.05 0.57
CA ASP A 66 -6.53 8.98 0.29
C ASP A 66 -6.30 9.75 -1.01
N ASP A 67 -7.36 10.07 -1.75
CA ASP A 67 -7.35 10.89 -2.97
C ASP A 67 -6.29 10.52 -4.03
N LEU A 68 -5.85 9.25 -4.07
CA LEU A 68 -4.84 8.80 -5.03
C LEU A 68 -5.22 9.07 -6.49
N PRO A 69 -6.47 8.86 -6.94
CA PRO A 69 -6.86 9.16 -8.31
C PRO A 69 -6.78 10.65 -8.68
N GLU A 70 -6.66 11.54 -7.68
CA GLU A 70 -6.47 12.98 -7.88
C GLU A 70 -5.01 13.37 -8.05
N SER A 71 -4.09 12.45 -7.75
CA SER A 71 -2.67 12.67 -8.02
C SER A 71 -2.44 12.94 -9.50
N GLY A 72 -1.51 13.86 -9.79
CA GLY A 72 -0.99 14.04 -11.15
C GLY A 72 -0.05 12.90 -11.60
N ALA A 73 0.01 11.81 -10.84
CA ALA A 73 0.90 10.68 -11.10
C ALA A 73 0.44 9.86 -12.30
N ASP A 74 1.38 9.14 -12.91
CA ASP A 74 1.02 8.12 -13.90
C ASP A 74 0.25 6.99 -13.21
N ALA A 75 -1.06 6.93 -13.50
CA ALA A 75 -1.96 5.94 -12.94
C ALA A 75 -1.53 4.50 -13.24
N LEU A 76 -0.89 4.25 -14.39
CA LEU A 76 -0.40 2.92 -14.73
C LEU A 76 0.80 2.54 -13.86
N GLU A 77 1.77 3.45 -13.73
CA GLU A 77 2.96 3.22 -12.90
C GLU A 77 2.57 2.99 -11.43
N VAL A 78 1.76 3.89 -10.88
CA VAL A 78 1.30 3.81 -9.48
C VAL A 78 0.44 2.57 -9.27
N GLY A 79 -0.48 2.26 -10.18
CA GLY A 79 -1.34 1.09 -10.02
C GLY A 79 -0.58 -0.22 -10.13
N GLU A 80 0.42 -0.33 -11.01
CA GLU A 80 1.30 -1.51 -11.05
C GLU A 80 2.12 -1.66 -9.77
N PHE A 81 2.63 -0.55 -9.22
CA PHE A 81 3.29 -0.57 -7.92
C PHE A 81 2.36 -1.07 -6.81
N LEU A 82 1.14 -0.53 -6.73
CA LEU A 82 0.14 -0.98 -5.76
C LEU A 82 -0.26 -2.45 -5.95
N ARG A 83 -0.34 -2.90 -7.20
CA ARG A 83 -0.59 -4.32 -7.52
C ARG A 83 0.50 -5.21 -6.93
N VAL A 84 1.76 -4.83 -7.13
CA VAL A 84 2.90 -5.57 -6.58
C VAL A 84 2.86 -5.59 -5.05
N LEU A 85 2.54 -4.46 -4.40
CA LEU A 85 2.41 -4.41 -2.94
C LEU A 85 1.25 -5.28 -2.44
N ALA A 86 0.11 -5.29 -3.13
CA ALA A 86 -1.05 -6.10 -2.78
C ALA A 86 -0.78 -7.61 -2.88
N ASP A 87 0.19 -8.02 -3.69
CA ASP A 87 0.63 -9.42 -3.81
C ASP A 87 1.52 -9.86 -2.63
N ILE A 88 2.02 -8.93 -1.80
CA ILE A 88 2.87 -9.24 -0.64
C ILE A 88 1.99 -9.72 0.54
N PRO A 89 2.23 -10.92 1.09
CA PRO A 89 1.50 -11.39 2.27
C PRO A 89 1.63 -10.43 3.44
N ASN A 90 0.58 -10.31 4.24
CA ASN A 90 0.50 -9.39 5.39
C ASN A 90 0.59 -7.91 5.05
N ILE A 91 0.49 -7.52 3.78
CA ILE A 91 0.24 -6.13 3.36
C ILE A 91 -1.20 -6.04 2.86
N SER A 92 -1.90 -4.98 3.24
CA SER A 92 -3.24 -4.67 2.76
C SER A 92 -3.31 -3.21 2.39
N ILE A 93 -4.00 -2.89 1.30
CA ILE A 93 -4.09 -1.54 0.76
C ILE A 93 -5.56 -1.15 0.72
N LEU A 94 -5.87 0.03 1.28
CA LEU A 94 -7.17 0.66 1.16
C LEU A 94 -6.98 1.96 0.39
N ILE A 95 -7.66 2.09 -0.74
CA ILE A 95 -7.64 3.31 -1.55
C ILE A 95 -9.00 3.99 -1.36
N ASN A 96 -9.00 5.18 -0.78
CA ASN A 96 -10.16 6.03 -0.66
C ASN A 96 -10.25 6.97 -1.86
N GLY A 97 -11.47 7.21 -2.34
CA GLY A 97 -11.73 8.06 -3.49
C GLY A 97 -13.18 7.91 -3.95
N THR A 98 -13.65 8.84 -4.79
CA THR A 98 -15.03 8.74 -5.29
C THR A 98 -15.19 7.56 -6.26
N PHE A 99 -16.40 7.00 -6.33
CA PHE A 99 -16.70 5.87 -7.22
C PHE A 99 -16.25 6.09 -8.67
N LYS A 100 -16.55 7.27 -9.25
CA LYS A 100 -16.18 7.62 -10.63
C LYS A 100 -14.66 7.71 -10.82
N GLN A 101 -13.95 8.25 -9.85
CA GLN A 101 -12.48 8.33 -9.88
C GLN A 101 -11.87 6.94 -9.83
N MET A 102 -12.34 6.10 -8.91
CA MET A 102 -11.86 4.73 -8.76
C MET A 102 -12.14 3.87 -9.99
N GLU A 103 -13.32 3.99 -10.61
CA GLU A 103 -13.61 3.28 -11.87
C GLU A 103 -12.62 3.67 -12.98
N ARG A 104 -12.35 4.96 -13.16
CA ARG A 104 -11.39 5.45 -14.18
C ARG A 104 -9.96 5.01 -13.89
N PHE A 105 -9.56 5.04 -12.62
CA PHE A 105 -8.24 4.60 -12.19
C PHE A 105 -8.06 3.10 -12.46
N LEU A 106 -9.00 2.27 -12.00
CA LEU A 106 -8.93 0.81 -12.15
C LEU A 106 -9.06 0.34 -13.60
N ALA A 107 -9.78 1.09 -14.45
CA ALA A 107 -9.86 0.80 -15.88
C ALA A 107 -8.48 0.89 -16.57
N LYS A 108 -7.56 1.71 -16.05
CA LYS A 108 -6.19 1.81 -16.56
C LYS A 108 -5.28 0.68 -16.06
N VAL A 109 -5.67 0.01 -14.97
CA VAL A 109 -4.84 -0.99 -14.29
C VAL A 109 -5.69 -2.22 -13.93
N PRO A 110 -6.11 -3.01 -14.93
CA PRO A 110 -7.02 -4.14 -14.72
C PRO A 110 -6.47 -5.17 -13.73
N ALA A 111 -5.17 -5.40 -13.75
CA ALA A 111 -4.52 -6.35 -12.85
C ALA A 111 -4.65 -5.95 -11.38
N LEU A 112 -4.66 -4.65 -11.05
CA LEU A 112 -4.96 -4.19 -9.69
C LEU A 112 -6.44 -4.43 -9.34
N ALA A 113 -7.35 -4.25 -10.29
CA ALA A 113 -8.79 -4.47 -10.08
C ALA A 113 -9.10 -5.92 -9.70
N ASP A 114 -8.41 -6.90 -10.29
CA ASP A 114 -8.57 -8.33 -10.00
C ASP A 114 -8.20 -8.72 -8.56
N ARG A 115 -7.44 -7.87 -7.86
CA ARG A 115 -6.99 -8.09 -6.47
C ARG A 115 -7.91 -7.44 -5.43
N ILE A 116 -8.95 -6.74 -5.86
CA ILE A 116 -9.89 -6.09 -4.94
C ILE A 116 -10.73 -7.15 -4.23
N GLN A 117 -10.51 -7.29 -2.93
CA GLN A 117 -11.25 -8.23 -2.09
C GLN A 117 -12.58 -7.66 -1.59
N THR A 118 -12.68 -6.34 -1.40
CA THR A 118 -13.87 -5.68 -0.86
C THR A 118 -13.96 -4.26 -1.39
N LYS A 119 -15.18 -3.85 -1.75
CA LYS A 119 -15.54 -2.46 -2.06
C LYS A 119 -16.50 -1.98 -0.98
N ILE A 120 -16.10 -0.97 -0.22
CA ILE A 120 -16.95 -0.35 0.80
C ILE A 120 -17.66 0.82 0.13
N LYS A 121 -18.99 0.89 0.32
CA LYS A 121 -19.84 1.96 -0.21
C LYS A 121 -20.29 2.87 0.92
#